data_AF-A0A1V3XPI2-F1
#
_entry.id   AF-A0A1V3XPI2-F1
#
_cell.length_a   1.000
_cell.length_b   1.000
_cell.length_c   1.000
_cell.angle_alpha   90.00
_cell.angle_beta   90.00
_cell.angle_gamma   90.00
#
_symmetry.space_group_name_H-M   'P 1'
#
loop_
_entity.id
_entity.type
_entity.pdbx_description
1 polymer ?
#
loop_
_entity_poly.entity_id
_entity_poly.type
_entity_poly.pdbx_seq_one_letter_code
_entity_poly.pdbx_strand_id
1 'polypeptide(L)' 'MNGITEAVRQVRGTSRNQVDGVEHVLVTSGTGVPTSGLILAQAG' A
#
# COMPACT_ATOMS: atom_id res chain seq x y z
N MET A 1 9.81 -4.01 -7.98
CA MET A 1 8.54 -4.08 -7.25
C MET A 1 8.47 -2.87 -6.33
N ASN A 2 7.52 -1.95 -6.53
CA ASN A 2 7.39 -0.74 -5.71
C ASN A 2 6.23 -0.92 -4.71
N GLY A 3 6.51 -0.86 -3.41
CA GLY A 3 5.52 -1.09 -2.35
C GLY A 3 4.37 -0.08 -2.35
N ILE A 4 4.64 1.19 -2.72
CA ILE A 4 3.60 2.23 -2.84
C ILE A 4 2.66 1.89 -4.01
N THR A 5 3.20 1.52 -5.17
CA THR A 5 2.39 1.15 -6.33
C THR A 5 1.54 -0.09 -6.07
N GLU A 6 2.11 -1.08 -5.36
CA GLU A 6 1.35 -2.26 -4.98
C GLU A 6 0.24 -1.94 -3.98
N ALA A 7 0.53 -1.11 -2.98
CA ALA A 7 -0.50 -0.64 -2.05
C ALA A 7 -1.63 0.08 -2.78
N VAL A 8 -1.33 0.99 -3.72
CA VAL A 8 -2.34 1.64 -4.58
C VAL A 8 -3.19 0.63 -5.35
N ARG A 9 -2.57 -0.42 -5.91
CA ARG A 9 -3.28 -1.48 -6.63
C ARG A 9 -4.21 -2.27 -5.71
N GLN A 10 -3.78 -2.58 -4.49
CA GLN A 10 -4.58 -3.29 -3.48
C GLN A 10 -5.82 -2.47 -3.10
N VAL A 11 -5.67 -1.20 -2.71
CA VAL A 11 -6.83 -0.35 -2.38
C VAL A 11 -7.75 -0.15 -3.58
N ARG A 12 -7.23 -0.16 -4.82
CA ARG A 12 -8.04 -0.04 -6.05
C ARG A 12 -8.64 -1.34 -6.56
N GLY A 13 -8.41 -2.48 -5.90
CA GLY A 13 -8.94 -3.77 -6.37
C GLY A 13 -8.33 -4.24 -7.70
N THR A 14 -7.16 -3.73 -8.08
CA THR A 14 -6.50 -4.07 -9.36
C THR A 14 -5.30 -4.96 -9.15
N SER A 15 -5.07 -5.47 -7.94
CA SER A 15 -3.89 -6.25 -7.67
C SER A 15 -3.90 -7.60 -8.41
N ARG A 16 -2.76 -8.05 -8.96
CA ARG A 16 -2.57 -9.42 -9.42
C ARG A 16 -2.72 -10.43 -8.28
N ASN A 17 -2.27 -10.06 -7.08
CA ASN A 17 -2.38 -10.85 -5.85
C ASN A 17 -3.30 -10.10 -4.89
N GLN A 18 -4.55 -9.90 -5.29
CA GLN A 18 -5.51 -9.12 -4.52
C GLN A 18 -5.79 -9.78 -3.18
N VAL A 19 -5.71 -8.98 -2.12
CA VAL A 19 -6.22 -9.36 -0.81
C VAL A 19 -7.68 -8.92 -0.72
N ASP A 20 -8.54 -9.82 -0.25
CA ASP A 20 -9.97 -9.57 -0.14
C ASP A 20 -10.28 -8.52 0.93
N GLY A 21 -11.23 -7.63 0.65
CA GLY A 21 -11.71 -6.65 1.62
C GLY A 21 -10.68 -5.61 2.06
N VAL A 22 -9.66 -5.31 1.25
CA VAL A 22 -8.67 -4.27 1.58
C VAL A 22 -9.32 -2.88 1.58
N GLU A 23 -9.41 -2.29 2.76
CA GLU A 23 -9.82 -0.89 2.94
C GLU A 23 -8.61 0.04 3.12
N HIS A 24 -7.56 -0.44 3.79
CA HIS A 24 -6.38 0.33 4.14
C HIS A 24 -5.10 -0.49 3.93
N VAL A 25 -4.02 0.17 3.49
CA VAL A 25 -2.69 -0.46 3.36
C VAL A 25 -1.63 0.42 4.02
N LEU A 26 -0.84 -0.18 4.91
CA LEU A 26 0.36 0.43 5.48
C LEU A 26 1.58 0.15 4.59
N VAL A 27 2.30 1.20 4.21
CA VAL A 27 3.58 1.11 3.50
C VAL A 27 4.67 1.71 4.37
N THR A 28 5.76 0.96 4.56
CA THR A 28 6.97 1.46 5.22
C THR A 28 8.06 1.72 4.18
N SER A 29 8.85 2.76 4.39
CA SER A 29 10.07 2.99 3.60
C SER A 29 11.23 2.11 4.11
N GLY A 30 12.41 2.24 3.50
CA GLY A 30 13.58 1.42 3.79
C GLY A 30 14.06 1.53 5.24
N THR A 31 14.55 0.43 5.79
CA THR A 31 15.05 0.30 7.17
C THR A 31 16.50 0.79 7.31
N GLY A 32 16.94 1.04 8.55
CA GLY A 32 18.35 1.37 8.87
C GLY A 32 18.70 2.85 8.83
N VAL A 33 17.73 3.71 8.51
CA VAL A 33 17.85 5.18 8.54
C VAL A 33 16.53 5.79 9.04
N PRO A 34 16.52 7.05 9.54
CA PRO A 34 15.29 7.79 9.72
C PRO A 34 14.51 7.85 8.41
N THR A 35 13.25 7.42 8.46
CA THR A 35 12.47 7.14 7.26
C THR A 35 10.99 7.44 7.48
N SER A 36 10.17 7.26 6.45
CA SER A 36 8.74 7.57 6.44
C SER A 36 7.86 6.33 6.25
N GLY A 37 6.55 6.53 6.38
CA GLY A 37 5.52 5.56 6.05
C GLY A 37 4.24 6.25 5.56
N LEU A 38 3.34 5.47 4.95
CA LEU A 38 2.06 5.92 4.42
C LEU A 38 0.95 4.94 4.81
N ILE A 39 -0.24 5.44 5.10
CA ILE A 39 -1.48 4.66 5.13
C ILE A 39 -2.31 5.12 3.92
N LEU A 40 -2.70 4.20 3.05
CA LEU A 40 -3.48 4.49 1.85
C LEU A 40 -4.89 3.89 1.97
N ALA A 41 -5.89 4.65 1.54
CA ALA A 41 -7.31 4.28 1.46
C ALA A 41 -7.90 4.72 0.11
N GLN A 42 -9.09 4.23 -0.25
CA GLN A 42 -9.87 4.85 -1.32
C GLN A 42 -10.27 6.27 -0.93
N ALA A 43 -10.38 7.16 -1.91
CA ALA A 43 -11.07 8.42 -1.70
C ALA A 43 -12.58 8.10 -1.61
N GLY A 44 -13.21 8.50 -0.51
CA GLY A 44 -14.66 8.35 -0.30
C GLY A 44 -15.49 9.22 -1.24
#